data_AF-A0A3N6LU38-F1
#
_entry.id   AF-A0A3N6LU38-F1
#
_cell.length_a   1.000
_cell.length_b   1.000
_cell.length_c   1.000
_cell.angle_alpha   90.00
_cell.angle_beta   90.00
_cell.angle_gamma   90.00
#
_symmetry.space_group_name_H-M   'P 1'
#
loop_
_entity.id
_entity.type
_entity.pdbx_description
1 polymer ?
#
loop_
_entity_poly.entity_id
_entity_poly.type
_entity_poly.pdbx_seq_one_letter_code
_entity_poly.pdbx_strand_id
1 'polypeptide(L)'
;MLEPILDHIYELAAVGIAGLGAARFYYGPQFYEIPWQPLRRVFIPMAHAVAKHKLGDEFYAAYETSRREHVATLDVPHEDVVADLEEAGYLVEPLAALKTDWNGNTEVASYARHYGSKPFPGAPEWLCKRQVHVTLFEAPGGGTIVTAHAEANSWRWDLVEEHYRGVGMDIDYGRQEAAQDLGIDPQPSAISDIDES
;
A
#
# COMPACT_ATOMS: atom_id res chain seq x y z
N MET A 1 -16.34 -15.70 23.34
CA MET A 1 -15.26 -16.61 22.89
C MET A 1 -14.11 -15.91 22.16
N LEU A 2 -14.24 -14.65 21.71
CA LEU A 2 -13.13 -13.90 21.08
C LEU A 2 -12.26 -13.09 22.06
N GLU A 3 -12.73 -12.82 23.28
CA GLU A 3 -12.02 -12.00 24.28
C GLU A 3 -10.57 -12.44 24.55
N PRO A 4 -10.24 -13.74 24.72
CA PRO A 4 -8.86 -14.16 24.96
C PRO A 4 -7.94 -13.88 23.76
N ILE A 5 -8.47 -13.94 22.54
CA ILE A 5 -7.71 -13.66 21.31
C ILE A 5 -7.46 -12.16 21.18
N LEU A 6 -8.43 -11.34 21.60
CA LEU A 6 -8.32 -9.88 21.57
C LEU A 6 -7.32 -9.32 22.58
N ASP A 7 -7.06 -10.05 23.68
CA ASP A 7 -6.08 -9.64 24.69
C ASP A 7 -4.63 -9.83 24.22
N HIS A 8 -4.40 -10.78 23.31
CA HIS A 8 -3.09 -11.06 22.71
C HIS A 8 -2.94 -10.51 21.28
N ILE A 9 -3.84 -9.61 20.84
CA ILE A 9 -3.86 -9.12 19.45
C ILE A 9 -2.53 -8.50 19.02
N TYR A 10 -1.86 -7.75 19.91
CA TYR A 10 -0.58 -7.12 19.59
C TYR A 10 0.55 -8.14 19.46
N GLU A 11 0.55 -9.19 20.28
CA GLU A 11 1.52 -10.27 20.20
C GLU A 11 1.30 -11.07 18.92
N LEU A 12 0.05 -11.37 18.56
CA LEU A 12 -0.30 -12.05 17.31
C LEU A 12 0.04 -11.20 16.08
N ALA A 13 -0.21 -9.89 16.12
CA ALA A 13 0.16 -8.97 15.04
C ALA A 13 1.69 -8.87 14.89
N ALA A 14 2.42 -8.72 16.00
CA ALA A 14 3.88 -8.68 15.98
C ALA A 14 4.48 -10.00 15.45
N VAL A 15 3.97 -11.15 15.90
CA VAL A 15 4.36 -12.48 15.39
C VAL A 15 4.02 -12.63 13.92
N GLY A 16 2.85 -12.15 13.48
CA GLY A 16 2.44 -12.15 12.07
C GLY A 16 3.38 -11.33 11.19
N ILE A 17 3.66 -10.08 11.57
CA ILE A 17 4.57 -9.19 10.84
C ILE A 17 6.00 -9.77 10.84
N ALA A 18 6.49 -10.27 11.97
CA ALA A 18 7.80 -10.90 12.05
C ALA A 18 7.87 -12.17 11.18
N GLY A 19 6.81 -12.97 11.16
CA GLY A 19 6.68 -14.15 10.31
C GLY A 19 6.67 -13.79 8.82
N LEU A 20 5.96 -12.72 8.44
CA LEU A 20 5.96 -12.19 7.08
C LEU A 20 7.34 -11.67 6.68
N GLY A 21 8.02 -10.93 7.55
CA GLY A 21 9.38 -10.45 7.33
C GLY A 21 10.38 -11.60 7.17
N ALA A 22 10.27 -12.63 8.02
CA ALA A 22 11.07 -13.84 7.90
C ALA A 22 10.77 -14.59 6.59
N ALA A 23 9.51 -14.77 6.24
CA ALA A 23 9.11 -15.38 4.98
C ALA A 23 9.67 -14.61 3.78
N ARG A 24 9.57 -13.28 3.77
CA ARG A 24 10.14 -12.42 2.72
C ARG A 24 11.66 -12.58 2.62
N PHE A 25 12.35 -12.70 3.76
CA PHE A 25 13.79 -12.91 3.79
C PHE A 25 14.22 -14.29 3.27
N TYR A 26 13.53 -15.36 3.71
CA TYR A 26 13.88 -16.74 3.36
C TYR A 26 13.44 -17.16 1.97
N TYR A 27 12.23 -16.74 1.56
CA TYR A 27 11.64 -17.12 0.28
C TYR A 27 11.93 -16.13 -0.83
N GLY A 28 12.58 -14.98 -0.56
CA GLY A 28 13.09 -14.08 -1.59
C GLY A 28 12.07 -13.83 -2.73
N PRO A 29 12.41 -14.14 -4.00
CA PRO A 29 11.49 -13.98 -5.14
C PRO A 29 10.17 -14.77 -5.02
N GLN A 30 10.18 -15.96 -4.42
CA GLN A 30 8.97 -16.79 -4.28
C GLN A 30 7.93 -16.18 -3.34
N PHE A 31 8.32 -15.23 -2.48
CA PHE A 31 7.39 -14.47 -1.65
C PHE A 31 6.34 -13.71 -2.50
N TYR A 32 6.71 -13.35 -3.72
CA TYR A 32 5.84 -12.63 -4.66
C TYR A 32 4.86 -13.55 -5.39
N GLU A 33 5.06 -14.87 -5.37
CA GLU A 33 4.14 -15.86 -5.95
C GLU A 33 2.89 -16.11 -5.06
N ILE A 34 2.92 -15.63 -3.81
CA ILE A 34 1.79 -15.76 -2.89
C ILE A 34 0.65 -14.85 -3.38
N PRO A 35 -0.60 -15.34 -3.47
CA PRO A 35 -1.76 -14.54 -3.89
C PRO A 35 -2.17 -13.57 -2.78
N TRP A 36 -1.36 -12.53 -2.56
CA TRP A 36 -1.52 -11.57 -1.47
C TRP A 36 -2.84 -10.82 -1.53
N GLN A 37 -3.35 -10.50 -2.72
CA GLN A 37 -4.55 -9.67 -2.84
C GLN A 37 -5.83 -10.36 -2.32
N PRO A 38 -6.14 -11.62 -2.71
CA PRO A 38 -7.19 -12.39 -2.05
C PRO A 38 -7.01 -12.50 -0.53
N LEU A 39 -5.78 -12.72 -0.06
CA LEU A 39 -5.50 -12.82 1.38
C LEU A 39 -5.77 -11.49 2.10
N ARG A 40 -5.26 -10.38 1.56
CA ARG A 40 -5.44 -9.02 2.10
C ARG A 40 -6.92 -8.66 2.22
N ARG A 41 -7.72 -8.94 1.20
CA ARG A 41 -9.18 -8.67 1.19
C ARG A 41 -9.95 -9.41 2.29
N VAL A 42 -9.42 -10.52 2.79
CA VAL A 42 -10.02 -11.27 3.91
C VAL A 42 -9.46 -10.81 5.25
N PHE A 43 -8.13 -10.75 5.38
CA PHE A 43 -7.47 -10.53 6.66
C PHE A 43 -7.44 -9.07 7.10
N ILE A 44 -7.26 -8.12 6.18
CA ILE A 44 -7.13 -6.70 6.54
C ILE A 44 -8.42 -6.14 7.16
N PRO A 45 -9.63 -6.39 6.62
CA PRO A 45 -10.86 -5.90 7.26
C PRO A 45 -11.03 -6.44 8.69
N MET A 46 -10.64 -7.69 8.94
CA MET A 46 -10.64 -8.28 10.28
C MET A 46 -9.64 -7.58 11.20
N ALA A 47 -8.40 -7.39 10.74
CA ALA A 47 -7.37 -6.68 11.48
C ALA A 47 -7.79 -5.24 11.78
N HIS A 48 -8.42 -4.55 10.81
CA HIS A 48 -8.94 -3.20 10.96
C HIS A 48 -10.03 -3.10 12.03
N ALA A 49 -11.00 -4.02 12.02
CA ALA A 49 -12.07 -4.06 13.01
C ALA A 49 -11.51 -4.24 14.43
N VAL A 50 -10.49 -5.08 14.60
CA VAL A 50 -9.86 -5.25 15.91
C VAL A 50 -9.00 -4.04 16.29
N ALA A 51 -8.24 -3.49 15.36
CA ALA A 51 -7.40 -2.31 15.61
C ALA A 51 -8.26 -1.13 16.06
N LYS A 52 -9.38 -0.83 15.39
CA LYS A 52 -10.32 0.22 15.81
C LYS A 52 -10.83 0.01 17.24
N HIS A 53 -11.14 -1.23 17.60
CA HIS A 53 -11.63 -1.55 18.94
C HIS A 53 -10.60 -1.29 20.05
N LYS A 54 -9.30 -1.42 19.78
CA LYS A 54 -8.23 -1.32 20.80
C LYS A 54 -7.39 -0.03 20.72
N LEU A 55 -7.21 0.53 19.54
CA LEU A 55 -6.34 1.68 19.25
C LEU A 55 -7.12 2.97 18.94
N GLY A 56 -8.43 2.88 18.76
CA GLY A 56 -9.28 4.01 18.39
C GLY A 56 -9.40 4.22 16.88
N ASP A 57 -10.23 5.19 16.49
CA ASP A 57 -10.63 5.42 15.10
C ASP A 57 -9.54 6.04 14.22
N GLU A 58 -8.44 6.49 14.82
CA GLU A 58 -7.29 7.09 14.12
C GLU A 58 -6.38 6.06 13.43
N PHE A 59 -6.55 4.77 13.70
CA PHE A 59 -5.75 3.71 13.08
C PHE A 59 -6.43 3.16 11.83
N TYR A 60 -5.83 3.38 10.66
CA TYR A 60 -6.41 2.99 9.38
C TYR A 60 -5.66 1.80 8.76
N ALA A 61 -6.25 0.62 8.89
CA ALA A 61 -5.84 -0.54 8.10
C ALA A 61 -6.71 -0.71 6.85
N ALA A 62 -7.82 0.03 6.73
CA ALA A 62 -8.59 0.17 5.51
C ALA A 62 -9.17 1.59 5.42
N TYR A 63 -9.14 2.20 4.23
CA TYR A 63 -9.65 3.56 4.00
C TYR A 63 -9.99 3.82 2.54
N GLU A 64 -10.66 4.94 2.28
CA GLU A 64 -10.99 5.41 0.92
C GLU A 64 -9.85 6.26 0.34
N THR A 65 -9.34 5.86 -0.83
CA THR A 65 -8.32 6.62 -1.57
C THR A 65 -8.89 7.94 -2.07
N SER A 66 -8.10 9.00 -1.93
CA SER A 66 -8.48 10.31 -2.45
C SER A 66 -8.29 10.37 -3.96
N ARG A 67 -9.19 11.11 -4.66
CA ARG A 67 -8.98 11.52 -6.07
C ARG A 67 -7.68 12.29 -6.28
N ARG A 68 -7.10 12.87 -5.22
CA ARG A 68 -5.78 13.51 -5.28
C ARG A 68 -4.67 12.53 -5.60
N GLU A 69 -4.78 11.27 -5.18
CA GLU A 69 -3.78 10.22 -5.41
C GLU A 69 -3.83 9.66 -6.83
N HIS A 70 -4.82 10.05 -7.65
CA HIS A 70 -4.98 9.54 -9.01
C HIS A 70 -3.79 9.92 -9.90
N VAL A 71 -3.15 8.90 -10.48
CA VAL A 71 -2.06 9.05 -11.44
C VAL A 71 -2.63 9.07 -12.85
N ALA A 72 -3.34 8.01 -13.23
CA ALA A 72 -3.95 7.88 -14.55
C ALA A 72 -5.04 6.81 -14.55
N THR A 73 -5.89 6.85 -15.57
CA THR A 73 -6.75 5.73 -15.95
C THR A 73 -6.27 5.21 -17.29
N LEU A 74 -5.82 3.96 -17.31
CA LEU A 74 -5.20 3.31 -18.47
C LEU A 74 -6.17 2.31 -19.09
N ASP A 75 -6.21 2.27 -20.43
CA ASP A 75 -7.04 1.32 -21.20
C ASP A 75 -6.31 -0.01 -21.41
N VAL A 76 -5.81 -0.57 -20.31
CA VAL A 76 -5.10 -1.85 -20.25
C VAL A 76 -5.52 -2.61 -18.99
N PRO A 77 -5.50 -3.96 -19.02
CA PRO A 77 -5.78 -4.77 -17.84
C PRO A 77 -4.71 -4.55 -16.75
N HIS A 78 -5.08 -4.78 -15.49
CA HIS A 78 -4.22 -4.48 -14.35
C HIS A 78 -2.95 -5.33 -14.33
N GLU A 79 -2.98 -6.52 -14.92
CA GLU A 79 -1.85 -7.41 -15.06
C GLU A 79 -0.71 -6.79 -15.89
N ASP A 80 -1.04 -6.01 -16.91
CA ASP A 80 -0.04 -5.31 -17.73
C ASP A 80 0.61 -4.18 -16.92
N VAL A 81 -0.20 -3.42 -16.16
CA VAL A 81 0.33 -2.37 -15.26
C VAL A 81 1.20 -2.98 -14.16
N VAL A 82 0.85 -4.15 -13.63
CA VAL A 82 1.67 -4.87 -12.66
C VAL A 82 3.02 -5.25 -13.25
N ALA A 83 3.07 -5.76 -14.48
CA ALA A 83 4.33 -6.11 -15.14
C ALA A 83 5.25 -4.89 -15.29
N ASP A 84 4.70 -3.74 -15.69
CA ASP A 84 5.45 -2.48 -15.79
C ASP A 84 5.99 -2.01 -14.42
N LEU A 85 5.17 -2.13 -13.37
CA LEU A 85 5.58 -1.81 -12.00
C LEU A 85 6.70 -2.75 -11.52
N GLU A 86 6.61 -4.05 -11.79
CA GLU A 86 7.63 -5.02 -11.43
C GLU A 86 8.96 -4.74 -12.15
N GLU A 87 8.91 -4.38 -13.45
CA GLU A 87 10.09 -3.96 -14.20
C GLU A 87 10.73 -2.70 -13.61
N ALA A 88 9.91 -1.76 -13.12
CA ALA A 88 10.37 -0.57 -12.40
C ALA A 88 10.84 -0.84 -10.95
N GLY A 89 10.81 -2.09 -10.49
CA GLY A 89 11.30 -2.49 -9.17
C GLY A 89 10.28 -2.32 -8.03
N TYR A 90 9.00 -2.18 -8.35
CA TYR A 90 7.94 -2.28 -7.36
C TYR A 90 7.74 -3.74 -6.95
N LEU A 91 7.37 -3.92 -5.69
CA LEU A 91 7.17 -5.23 -5.08
C LEU A 91 5.80 -5.26 -4.42
N VAL A 92 5.14 -6.41 -4.40
CA VAL A 92 3.87 -6.57 -3.69
C VAL A 92 4.00 -6.07 -2.24
N GLU A 93 3.03 -5.27 -1.80
CA GLU A 93 3.04 -4.65 -0.48
C GLU A 93 1.95 -5.23 0.43
N PRO A 94 2.20 -6.36 1.12
CA PRO A 94 1.21 -7.05 1.92
C PRO A 94 0.85 -6.32 3.22
N LEU A 95 1.67 -5.39 3.71
CA LEU A 95 1.40 -4.66 4.95
C LEU A 95 0.66 -3.33 4.72
N ALA A 96 0.52 -2.86 3.47
CA ALA A 96 -0.28 -1.67 3.18
C ALA A 96 -1.73 -1.83 3.64
N ALA A 97 -2.39 -0.72 4.00
CA ALA A 97 -3.83 -0.71 4.21
C ALA A 97 -4.59 -1.17 2.95
N LEU A 98 -5.78 -1.75 3.14
CA LEU A 98 -6.68 -2.12 2.04
C LEU A 98 -7.47 -0.89 1.61
N LYS A 99 -7.36 -0.49 0.33
CA LYS A 99 -8.02 0.72 -0.15
C LYS A 99 -9.28 0.45 -0.96
N THR A 100 -10.18 1.42 -0.94
CA THR A 100 -11.34 1.52 -1.82
C THR A 100 -11.25 2.83 -2.61
N ASP A 101 -11.55 2.84 -3.91
CA ASP A 101 -11.58 4.08 -4.69
C ASP A 101 -12.84 4.91 -4.40
N TRP A 102 -12.88 6.13 -4.94
CA TRP A 102 -14.02 7.04 -4.87
C TRP A 102 -15.29 6.56 -5.62
N ASN A 103 -15.25 5.39 -6.27
CA ASN A 103 -16.40 4.74 -6.87
C ASN A 103 -16.88 3.52 -6.05
N GLY A 104 -16.22 3.20 -4.93
CA GLY A 104 -16.54 2.05 -4.09
C GLY A 104 -15.85 0.74 -4.51
N ASN A 105 -14.91 0.77 -5.46
CA ASN A 105 -14.16 -0.40 -5.89
C ASN A 105 -13.02 -0.68 -4.93
N THR A 106 -12.90 -1.92 -4.45
CA THR A 106 -11.75 -2.35 -3.64
C THR A 106 -10.53 -2.59 -4.52
N GLU A 107 -9.34 -2.21 -4.04
CA GLU A 107 -8.07 -2.39 -4.75
C GLU A 107 -7.92 -3.83 -5.28
N VAL A 108 -7.44 -3.96 -6.52
CA VAL A 108 -7.07 -5.25 -7.15
C VAL A 108 -5.59 -5.58 -6.96
N ALA A 109 -4.76 -4.56 -6.77
CA ALA A 109 -3.31 -4.70 -6.59
C ALA A 109 -2.74 -3.56 -5.75
N SER A 110 -1.65 -3.86 -5.02
CA SER A 110 -1.01 -2.98 -4.04
C SER A 110 0.50 -3.27 -4.03
N TYR A 111 1.29 -2.29 -4.45
CA TYR A 111 2.70 -2.44 -4.79
C TYR A 111 3.52 -1.26 -4.28
N ALA A 112 4.76 -1.51 -3.84
CA ALA A 112 5.64 -0.49 -3.30
C ALA A 112 7.06 -0.58 -3.84
N ARG A 113 7.62 0.56 -4.24
CA ARG A 113 9.05 0.73 -4.53
C ARG A 113 9.71 1.48 -3.39
N HIS A 114 10.79 0.93 -2.86
CA HIS A 114 11.41 1.41 -1.62
C HIS A 114 12.64 2.28 -1.89
N TYR A 115 12.76 3.40 -1.18
CA TYR A 115 13.84 4.36 -1.40
C TYR A 115 14.27 5.09 -0.12
N GLY A 116 15.41 5.77 -0.19
CA GLY A 116 16.02 6.48 0.94
C GLY A 116 16.96 5.61 1.78
N SER A 117 17.22 6.06 3.01
CA SER A 117 18.24 5.43 3.87
C SER A 117 17.81 4.06 4.40
N LYS A 118 18.73 3.10 4.38
CA LYS A 118 18.61 1.79 5.04
C LYS A 118 18.80 1.91 6.56
N PRO A 119 18.25 0.98 7.38
CA PRO A 119 18.42 1.00 8.85
C PRO A 119 19.85 0.75 9.29
N PHE A 120 20.58 -0.05 8.52
CA PHE A 120 21.98 -0.41 8.76
C PHE A 120 22.66 -0.81 7.43
N PRO A 121 24.00 -0.73 7.36
CA PRO A 121 24.75 -1.20 6.18
C PRO A 121 24.44 -2.67 5.86
N GLY A 122 24.15 -2.97 4.60
CA GLY A 122 23.81 -4.33 4.14
C GLY A 122 22.35 -4.74 4.33
N ALA A 123 21.49 -3.88 4.89
CA ALA A 123 20.05 -4.15 4.92
C ALA A 123 19.49 -4.30 3.49
N PRO A 124 18.46 -5.15 3.29
CA PRO A 124 17.76 -5.24 2.01
C PRO A 124 17.06 -3.94 1.65
N GLU A 125 16.81 -3.73 0.36
CA GLU A 125 16.19 -2.49 -0.16
C GLU A 125 14.75 -2.30 0.29
N TRP A 126 13.99 -3.38 0.50
CA TRP A 126 12.65 -3.31 1.06
C TRP A 126 12.60 -2.79 2.51
N LEU A 127 13.75 -2.53 3.15
CA LEU A 127 13.85 -1.85 4.46
C LEU A 127 14.29 -0.38 4.36
N CYS A 128 14.38 0.20 3.17
CA CYS A 128 14.64 1.64 3.02
C CYS A 128 13.56 2.47 3.73
N LYS A 129 13.90 3.68 4.21
CA LYS A 129 13.02 4.48 5.08
C LYS A 129 11.66 4.81 4.45
N ARG A 130 11.59 4.98 3.13
CA ARG A 130 10.40 5.45 2.42
C ARG A 130 9.98 4.49 1.32
N GLN A 131 8.74 4.64 0.89
CA GLN A 131 8.19 3.92 -0.25
C GLN A 131 7.33 4.83 -1.12
N VAL A 132 7.31 4.57 -2.43
CA VAL A 132 6.24 5.00 -3.33
C VAL A 132 5.25 3.84 -3.38
N HIS A 133 4.04 4.06 -2.89
CA HIS A 133 2.97 3.09 -2.85
C HIS A 133 2.03 3.33 -4.03
N VAL A 134 1.82 2.29 -4.85
CA VAL A 134 0.89 2.28 -5.97
C VAL A 134 -0.25 1.33 -5.64
N THR A 135 -1.48 1.80 -5.84
CA THR A 135 -2.70 1.01 -5.70
C THR A 135 -3.46 1.02 -7.03
N LEU A 136 -3.87 -0.16 -7.47
CA LEU A 136 -4.62 -0.37 -8.71
C LEU A 136 -6.07 -0.73 -8.42
N PHE A 137 -6.98 -0.17 -9.21
CA PHE A 137 -8.41 -0.49 -9.20
C PHE A 137 -8.90 -0.79 -10.62
N GLU A 138 -9.97 -1.56 -10.74
CA GLU A 138 -10.65 -1.75 -12.03
C GLU A 138 -11.33 -0.44 -12.47
N ALA A 139 -11.05 -0.01 -13.70
CA ALA A 139 -11.72 1.13 -14.28
C ALA A 139 -13.11 0.75 -14.82
N PRO A 140 -14.11 1.65 -14.75
CA PRO A 140 -15.38 1.46 -15.44
C PRO A 140 -15.15 1.29 -16.94
N GLY A 141 -15.41 0.08 -17.46
CA GLY A 141 -15.22 -0.24 -18.89
C GLY A 141 -14.07 -1.20 -19.21
N GLY A 142 -13.32 -1.69 -18.21
CA GLY A 142 -12.36 -2.79 -18.41
C GLY A 142 -10.87 -2.39 -18.50
N GLY A 143 -10.51 -1.21 -17.98
CA GLY A 143 -9.11 -0.76 -17.83
C GLY A 143 -8.65 -0.73 -16.37
N THR A 144 -7.62 0.06 -16.09
CA THR A 144 -6.99 0.17 -14.75
C THR A 144 -6.90 1.62 -14.28
N ILE A 145 -7.41 1.90 -13.09
CA ILE A 145 -7.16 3.15 -12.37
C ILE A 145 -5.90 2.97 -11.54
N VAL A 146 -4.92 3.86 -11.75
CA VAL A 146 -3.67 3.91 -11.02
C VAL A 146 -3.71 5.05 -10.02
N THR A 147 -3.38 4.77 -8.77
CA THR A 147 -3.22 5.78 -7.72
C THR A 147 -1.88 5.60 -7.03
N ALA A 148 -1.28 6.69 -6.57
CA ALA A 148 0.00 6.65 -5.89
C ALA A 148 0.19 7.77 -4.87
N HIS A 149 1.02 7.47 -3.88
CA HIS A 149 1.58 8.45 -2.95
C HIS A 149 2.93 7.94 -2.43
N ALA A 150 3.73 8.82 -1.83
CA ALA A 150 4.93 8.43 -1.12
C ALA A 150 4.75 8.56 0.39
N GLU A 151 5.29 7.62 1.14
CA GLU A 151 5.04 7.51 2.58
C GLU A 151 6.21 6.84 3.31
N ALA A 152 6.06 6.70 4.63
CA ALA A 152 6.95 5.89 5.44
C ALA A 152 6.79 4.39 5.10
N ASN A 153 7.89 3.62 5.17
CA ASN A 153 7.87 2.20 4.85
C ASN A 153 7.18 1.36 5.94
N SER A 154 6.17 0.57 5.54
CA SER A 154 5.39 -0.34 6.40
C SER A 154 6.21 -1.46 7.05
N TRP A 155 7.30 -1.88 6.43
CA TRP A 155 8.20 -2.93 6.93
C TRP A 155 9.15 -2.47 8.02
N ARG A 156 9.24 -1.15 8.24
CA ARG A 156 10.11 -0.56 9.25
C ARG A 156 9.33 -0.38 10.55
N TRP A 157 9.66 -1.21 11.54
CA TRP A 157 8.99 -1.19 12.84
C TRP A 157 9.05 0.19 13.52
N ASP A 158 10.13 0.96 13.32
CA ASP A 158 10.31 2.30 13.85
C ASP A 158 9.51 3.38 13.10
N LEU A 159 8.88 3.02 11.98
CA LEU A 159 8.11 3.92 11.11
C LEU A 159 6.65 3.46 10.91
N VAL A 160 6.28 2.31 11.48
CA VAL A 160 4.96 1.69 11.27
C VAL A 160 3.81 2.60 11.73
N GLU A 161 4.00 3.34 12.82
CA GLU A 161 3.01 4.30 13.30
C GLU A 161 2.86 5.50 12.35
N GLU A 162 3.98 6.02 11.82
CA GLU A 162 3.95 7.09 10.82
C GLU A 162 3.22 6.64 9.55
N HIS A 163 3.49 5.41 9.09
CA HIS A 163 2.85 4.79 7.93
C HIS A 163 1.32 4.70 8.12
N TYR A 164 0.84 4.05 9.18
CA TYR A 164 -0.60 3.85 9.37
C TYR A 164 -1.37 5.11 9.78
N ARG A 165 -0.67 6.19 10.17
CA ARG A 165 -1.26 7.52 10.41
C ARG A 165 -1.13 8.47 9.22
N GLY A 166 -0.47 8.05 8.12
CA GLY A 166 -0.22 8.90 6.96
C GLY A 166 0.71 10.09 7.23
N VAL A 167 1.55 10.03 8.28
CA VAL A 167 2.45 11.12 8.64
C VAL A 167 3.54 11.26 7.59
N GLY A 168 3.66 12.47 7.03
CA GLY A 168 4.65 12.76 5.98
C GLY A 168 4.31 12.13 4.63
N MET A 169 3.05 11.74 4.41
CA MET A 169 2.54 11.32 3.11
C MET A 169 2.68 12.47 2.09
N ASP A 170 3.26 12.16 0.93
CA ASP A 170 3.47 13.09 -0.17
C ASP A 170 2.83 12.52 -1.44
N ILE A 171 1.63 13.02 -1.74
CA ILE A 171 0.83 12.57 -2.88
C ILE A 171 1.48 13.02 -4.19
N ASP A 172 1.95 14.26 -4.27
CA ASP A 172 2.45 14.82 -5.52
C ASP A 172 3.76 14.17 -5.95
N TYR A 173 4.69 13.96 -4.99
CA TYR A 173 5.91 13.20 -5.26
C TYR A 173 5.60 11.76 -5.69
N GLY A 174 4.71 11.07 -4.96
CA GLY A 174 4.36 9.68 -5.28
C GLY A 174 3.74 9.52 -6.66
N ARG A 175 2.88 10.46 -7.07
CA ARG A 175 2.27 10.48 -8.41
C ARG A 175 3.30 10.70 -9.51
N GLN A 176 4.23 11.62 -9.31
CA GLN A 176 5.27 11.92 -10.29
C GLN A 176 6.19 10.71 -10.48
N GLU A 177 6.65 10.10 -9.39
CA GLU A 177 7.50 8.92 -9.46
C GLU A 177 6.78 7.73 -10.12
N ALA A 178 5.53 7.45 -9.73
CA ALA A 178 4.77 6.35 -10.33
C ALA A 178 4.51 6.58 -11.83
N ALA A 179 4.20 7.81 -12.23
CA ALA A 179 3.99 8.15 -13.65
C ALA A 179 5.30 7.99 -14.45
N GLN A 180 6.41 8.49 -13.91
CA GLN A 180 7.73 8.34 -14.51
C GLN A 180 8.12 6.86 -14.65
N ASP A 181 7.91 6.06 -13.61
CA ASP A 181 8.22 4.63 -13.57
C ASP A 181 7.37 3.84 -14.58
N LEU A 182 6.11 4.25 -14.79
CA LEU A 182 5.21 3.68 -15.79
C LEU A 182 5.40 4.25 -17.22
N GLY A 183 6.28 5.25 -17.40
CA GLY A 183 6.49 5.90 -18.69
C GLY A 183 5.26 6.66 -19.23
N ILE A 184 4.43 7.19 -18.34
CA ILE A 184 3.19 7.92 -18.68
C ILE A 184 3.22 9.35 -18.17
N ASP A 185 2.41 10.21 -18.76
CA ASP A 185 2.12 11.54 -18.21
C ASP A 185 1.02 11.43 -17.14
N PRO A 186 1.22 11.96 -15.92
CA PRO A 186 0.18 11.93 -14.90
C PRO A 186 -1.00 12.81 -15.32
N GLN A 187 -2.21 12.27 -15.21
CA GLN A 187 -3.42 13.04 -15.44
C GLN A 187 -3.56 14.12 -14.36
N PRO A 188 -4.12 15.30 -14.71
CA PRO A 188 -4.40 16.33 -13.72
C PRO A 188 -5.25 15.75 -12.60
N SER A 189 -4.94 16.06 -11.34
CA SER A 189 -5.85 15.69 -10.26
C SER A 189 -7.18 16.37 -10.54
N ALA A 190 -8.28 15.63 -10.45
CA ALA A 190 -9.63 16.14 -10.72
C ALA A 190 -10.10 17.22 -9.71
N ILE A 191 -9.20 17.74 -8.87
CA ILE A 191 -9.45 18.72 -7.81
C ILE A 191 -8.52 19.92 -8.06
N SER A 192 -8.65 20.55 -9.22
CA SER A 192 -8.20 21.93 -9.42
C SER A 192 -9.35 22.95 -9.24
N ASP A 193 -10.57 22.50 -8.89
CA ASP A 193 -11.77 23.35 -8.82
C ASP A 193 -12.45 23.40 -7.45
N ILE A 194 -11.75 23.11 -6.34
CA ILE A 194 -12.25 23.48 -5.00
C ILE A 194 -11.17 24.30 -4.30
N ASP A 195 -11.03 25.53 -4.80
CA ASP A 195 -10.46 26.65 -4.10
C ASP A 195 -11.36 27.02 -2.91
N GLU A 196 -10.70 27.36 -1.81
CA GLU A 196 -11.16 28.04 -0.59
C GLU A 196 -12.66 28.40 -0.45
N SER A 197 -13.32 27.81 0.55
CA SER A 197 -14.41 28.47 1.29
C SER A 197 -14.39 28.09 2.76
#